data_AF-A0A7J2PR74-F1
#
_entry.id   AF-A0A7J2PR74-F1
#
_cell.length_a   1.000
_cell.length_b   1.000
_cell.length_c   1.000
_cell.angle_alpha   90.00
_cell.angle_beta   90.00
_cell.angle_gamma   90.00
#
_symmetry.space_group_name_H-M   'P 1'
#
loop_
_entity.id
_entity.type
_entity.pdbx_description
1 polymer ?
#
loop_
_entity_poly.entity_id
_entity_poly.type
_entity_poly.pdbx_seq_one_letter_code
_entity_poly.pdbx_strand_id
1 'polypeptide(L)' 'MVEEKYHCPQCKKTDFVDYGETVECTTCLIEFDKKLLGKIPDDEILSRQEMDGILGEFEELKDPRKAKKLFDSLLEDLDA' A
#
# COMPACT_ATOMS: atom_id res chain seq x y z
N MET A 1 -22.97 11.48 14.67
CA MET A 1 -21.81 10.68 14.23
C MET A 1 -21.37 11.34 12.95
N VAL A 2 -20.23 12.04 12.96
CA VAL A 2 -19.77 12.75 11.75
C VAL A 2 -19.33 11.64 10.80
N GLU A 3 -20.08 11.42 9.73
CA GLU A 3 -19.64 10.57 8.63
C GLU A 3 -18.45 11.27 7.99
N GLU A 4 -17.25 10.98 8.49
CA GLU A 4 -16.00 11.42 7.89
C GLU A 4 -15.96 10.80 6.50
N LYS A 5 -16.37 11.58 5.50
CA LYS A 5 -16.31 11.21 4.10
C LYS A 5 -14.84 11.06 3.73
N TYR A 6 -14.32 9.84 3.84
CA TYR A 6 -13.01 9.50 3.34
C TYR A 6 -12.98 9.68 1.83
N HIS A 7 -11.85 10.15 1.32
CA HIS A 7 -11.57 10.31 -0.10
C HIS A 7 -10.46 9.34 -0.51
N CYS A 8 -10.36 9.08 -1.81
CA CYS A 8 -9.32 8.20 -2.35
C CYS A 8 -7.98 8.90 -2.18
N PRO A 9 -6.97 8.29 -1.53
CA PRO A 9 -5.68 8.92 -1.33
C PRO A 9 -5.02 9.29 -2.67
N GLN A 10 -5.28 8.49 -3.71
CA GLN A 10 -4.71 8.65 -5.05
C GLN A 10 -5.44 9.67 -5.94
N CYS A 11 -6.77 9.62 -6.02
CA CYS A 11 -7.55 10.48 -6.93
C CYS A 11 -8.43 11.53 -6.24
N LYS A 12 -8.44 11.57 -4.91
CA LYS A 12 -9.24 12.46 -4.05
C LYS A 12 -10.76 12.41 -4.27
N LYS A 13 -11.27 11.43 -5.03
CA LYS A 13 -12.70 11.21 -5.21
C LYS A 13 -13.31 10.48 -4.01
N THR A 14 -14.62 10.62 -3.85
CA THR A 14 -15.38 9.99 -2.75
C THR A 14 -16.26 8.83 -3.23
N ASP A 15 -16.05 8.39 -4.47
CA ASP A 15 -16.74 7.25 -5.05
C ASP A 15 -16.03 5.93 -4.69
N PHE A 16 -16.64 5.17 -3.78
CA PHE A 16 -16.13 3.90 -3.29
C PHE A 16 -17.19 2.80 -3.31
N VAL A 17 -16.74 1.58 -3.52
CA VAL A 17 -17.49 0.34 -3.21
C VAL A 17 -17.03 -0.15 -1.84
N ASP A 18 -17.96 -0.39 -0.93
CA ASP A 18 -17.68 -0.87 0.42
C ASP A 18 -17.83 -2.41 0.48
N TYR A 19 -16.75 -3.10 0.84
CA TYR A 19 -16.71 -4.56 1.01
C TYR A 19 -16.69 -4.98 2.50
N GLY A 20 -17.04 -4.07 3.42
CA GLY A 20 -17.08 -4.25 4.86
C GLY A 20 -15.79 -3.80 5.55
N GLU A 21 -14.69 -4.53 5.35
CA GLU A 21 -13.39 -4.19 5.94
C GLU A 21 -12.53 -3.29 5.04
N THR A 22 -12.64 -3.49 3.72
CA THR A 22 -11.96 -2.71 2.70
C THR A 22 -12.94 -1.89 1.89
N VAL A 23 -12.42 -0.84 1.25
CA VAL A 23 -13.16 -0.05 0.27
C VAL A 23 -12.35 0.04 -1.00
N GLU A 24 -13.02 -0.05 -2.14
CA GLU A 24 -12.40 0.06 -3.45
C GLU A 24 -12.84 1.36 -4.12
N CYS A 25 -11.88 2.15 -4.58
CA CYS A 25 -12.21 3.35 -5.33
C CYS A 25 -12.71 2.95 -6.72
N THR A 26 -13.92 3.36 -7.10
CA THR A 26 -14.50 3.03 -8.42
C THR A 26 -13.77 3.69 -9.60
N THR A 27 -12.99 4.74 -9.31
CA THR A 27 -12.20 5.45 -10.33
C THR A 27 -10.83 4.86 -10.51
N CYS A 28 -10.13 4.56 -9.41
CA CYS A 28 -8.77 4.00 -9.48
C CYS A 28 -8.78 2.47 -9.61
N LEU A 29 -9.87 1.81 -9.23
CA LEU A 29 -9.96 0.35 -9.05
C LEU A 29 -8.87 -0.16 -8.09
N ILE A 30 -8.63 0.64 -7.05
CA ILE A 30 -7.63 0.36 -6.01
C ILE A 30 -8.37 0.13 -4.71
N GLU A 31 -8.00 -0.94 -4.02
CA GLU A 31 -8.54 -1.32 -2.72
C GLU A 31 -7.69 -0.76 -1.57
N PHE A 32 -8.37 -0.17 -0.59
CA PHE A 32 -7.79 0.43 0.61
C PHE A 32 -8.46 -0.13 1.86
N ASP A 33 -7.71 -0.18 2.96
CA ASP A 33 -8.25 -0.60 4.25
C ASP A 33 -9.03 0.56 4.89
N LYS A 34 -10.32 0.35 5.15
CA LYS A 34 -11.21 1.39 5.69
C LYS A 34 -10.73 1.92 7.04
N LYS A 35 -9.98 1.09 7.78
CA LYS A 35 -9.43 1.44 9.10
C LYS A 35 -8.31 2.47 9.00
N LEU A 36 -7.66 2.60 7.85
CA LEU A 36 -6.55 3.54 7.61
C LEU A 36 -7.03 4.87 7.05
N LEU A 37 -8.08 4.83 6.22
CA LEU A 37 -8.68 6.02 5.63
C LEU A 37 -9.16 6.98 6.72
N GLY A 38 -8.65 8.22 6.68
CA GLY A 38 -8.95 9.27 7.67
C GLY A 38 -8.17 9.16 8.99
N LYS A 39 -7.43 8.08 9.24
CA LYS A 39 -6.58 7.95 10.44
C LYS A 39 -5.12 8.35 10.20
N ILE A 40 -4.63 8.13 8.99
CA ILE A 40 -3.27 8.49 8.57
C ILE A 40 -3.37 9.36 7.31
N PRO A 41 -2.37 10.21 7.04
CA PRO A 41 -2.38 11.06 5.85
C PRO A 41 -2.33 10.21 4.58
N ASP A 42 -2.96 10.71 3.53
CA ASP A 42 -3.14 9.99 2.27
C ASP A 42 -1.83 9.48 1.66
N ASP A 43 -0.75 10.26 1.79
CA ASP A 43 0.57 9.93 1.25
C ASP A 43 1.24 8.73 1.96
N GLU A 44 0.74 8.37 3.15
CA GLU A 44 1.19 7.19 3.90
C GLU A 44 0.25 5.98 3.72
N ILE A 45 -0.88 6.14 3.01
CA ILE A 45 -1.84 5.06 2.79
C ILE A 45 -1.40 4.24 1.58
N LEU A 46 -0.85 3.06 1.86
CA LEU A 46 -0.62 2.04 0.84
C LEU A 46 -1.92 1.35 0.46
N SER A 47 -2.09 1.11 -0.84
CA SER A 47 -3.13 0.21 -1.34
C SER A 47 -2.85 -1.24 -0.99
N ARG A 48 -3.89 -2.09 -0.98
CA ARG A 48 -3.72 -3.53 -0.82
C ARG A 48 -2.79 -4.12 -1.87
N GLN A 49 -2.84 -3.63 -3.10
CA GLN A 49 -1.99 -4.08 -4.20
C GLN A 49 -0.52 -3.71 -3.97
N GLU A 50 -0.25 -2.52 -3.44
CA GLU A 50 1.11 -2.12 -3.04
C GLU A 50 1.61 -2.93 -1.84
N MET A 51 0.76 -3.16 -0.84
CA MET A 51 1.10 -4.01 0.31
C MET A 51 1.41 -5.44 -0.14
N ASP A 52 0.61 -6.00 -1.06
CA ASP A 52 0.82 -7.35 -1.59
C ASP A 52 2.08 -7.42 -2.45
N GLY A 53 2.36 -6.41 -3.27
CA GLY A 53 3.60 -6.30 -4.05
C GLY A 53 4.83 -6.26 -3.15
N ILE A 54 4.83 -5.44 -2.10
CA ILE A 54 5.92 -5.37 -1.12
C ILE A 54 6.07 -6.74 -0.43
N LEU A 55 4.99 -7.28 0.15
CA LEU A 55 5.06 -8.58 0.85
C LEU A 55 5.51 -9.72 -0.06
N GLY A 56 5.14 -9.70 -1.34
CA GLY A 56 5.59 -10.64 -2.36
C GLY A 56 7.11 -10.56 -2.59
N GLU A 57 7.67 -9.36 -2.71
CA GLU A 57 9.14 -9.18 -2.77
C GLU A 57 9.83 -9.72 -1.52
N PHE A 58 9.22 -9.53 -0.34
CA PHE A 58 9.73 -10.10 0.90
C PHE A 58 9.59 -11.63 1.00
N GLU A 59 8.62 -12.22 0.31
CA GLU A 59 8.53 -13.67 0.19
C GLU A 59 9.65 -14.24 -0.70
N GLU A 60 10.02 -13.53 -1.76
CA GLU A 60 11.24 -13.86 -2.52
C GLU A 60 12.51 -13.70 -1.69
N LEU A 61 12.50 -12.82 -0.68
CA LEU A 61 13.58 -12.65 0.30
C LEU A 61 13.61 -13.74 1.39
N LYS A 62 12.59 -14.59 1.54
CA LYS A 62 12.72 -15.81 2.37
C LYS A 62 13.80 -16.74 1.83
N ASP A 63 14.13 -16.61 0.54
CA ASP A 63 15.27 -17.32 -0.03
C ASP A 63 16.57 -16.58 0.35
N PRO A 64 17.42 -17.17 1.23
CA PRO A 64 18.58 -16.48 1.78
C PRO A 64 19.60 -16.06 0.71
N ARG A 65 19.54 -16.66 -0.49
CA ARG A 65 20.40 -16.30 -1.63
C ARG A 65 19.94 -15.02 -2.31
N LYS A 66 18.63 -14.83 -2.45
CA LYS A 66 18.05 -13.61 -3.03
C LYS A 66 18.18 -12.44 -2.06
N ALA A 67 17.96 -12.68 -0.76
CA ALA A 67 18.17 -11.68 0.28
C ALA A 67 19.60 -11.17 0.33
N LYS A 68 20.59 -12.06 0.26
CA LYS A 68 21.99 -11.64 0.21
C LYS A 68 22.28 -10.76 -1.01
N LYS A 69 21.74 -11.12 -2.18
CA LYS A 69 21.98 -10.37 -3.43
C LYS A 69 21.36 -8.97 -3.41
N LEU A 70 20.18 -8.81 -2.80
CA LEU A 70 19.52 -7.51 -2.63
C LEU A 70 20.27 -6.62 -1.63
N PHE A 71 20.75 -7.21 -0.53
CA PHE A 71 21.62 -6.52 0.44
C PHE A 71 22.96 -6.09 -0.15
N ASP A 72 23.64 -6.97 -0.89
CA ASP A 72 24.91 -6.64 -1.56
C ASP A 72 24.72 -5.48 -2.56
N SER A 73 23.62 -5.48 -3.34
CA SER A 73 23.33 -4.40 -4.29
C SER A 73 23.01 -3.06 -3.62
N LEU A 74 22.31 -3.07 -2.49
CA LEU A 74 22.01 -1.86 -1.71
C LEU A 74 23.26 -1.28 -1.04
N LEU A 75 24.20 -2.13 -0.62
CA LEU A 75 25.49 -1.70 -0.06
C LEU A 75 26.37 -1.06 -1.13
N GLU A 76 26.40 -1.59 -2.35
CA GLU A 76 27.15 -1.01 -3.46
C GLU A 76 26.64 0.38 -3.87
N ASP A 77 25.33 0.64 -3.77
CA ASP A 77 24.75 1.97 -4.04
C ASP A 77 24.95 2.98 -2.89
N LEU A 78 25.20 2.52 -1.65
CA LEU A 78 25.43 3.38 -0.47
C LEU A 78 26.88 3.81 -0.28
N ASP A 79 27.83 3.08 -0.88
CA ASP A 79 29.26 3.39 -0.89
C ASP A 79 29.68 4.28 -2.10
N ALA A 80 28.73 4.81 -2.88
CA ALA A 80 28.95 5.66 -4.07
C ALA A 80 28.80 7.18 -3.80
#